data_AF-A0A7S2DY16-F1
#
_entry.id   AF-A0A7S2DY16-F1
#
_cell.length_a   1.000
_cell.length_b   1.000
_cell.length_c   1.000
_cell.angle_alpha   90.00
_cell.angle_beta   90.00
_cell.angle_gamma   90.00
#
_symmetry.space_group_name_H-M   'P 1'
#
loop_
_entity.id
_entity.type
_entity.pdbx_description
1 polymer ?
#
loop_
_entity_poly.entity_id
_entity_poly.type
_entity_poly.pdbx_seq_one_letter_code
_entity_poly.pdbx_strand_id
1 'polypeptide(L)'
;EIEPLHGLKFSFLCLSGVDDSVSPRTLCDISQEFSFVEWGVNFRAEKQGKEPRYASLAWLRQLREEIDRRQQTGKFAPIHFAAHLGGEYCVDVMKGDTSLVRTLWEDYGFLRVQLSP
;
A
#
# COMPACT_ATOMS: atom_id res chain seq x y z
N GLU A 1 27.09 12.66 15.62
CA GLU A 1 26.73 11.29 15.23
C GLU A 1 25.55 10.86 16.08
N ILE A 2 24.51 10.28 15.48
CA ILE A 2 23.38 9.72 16.24
C ILE A 2 23.81 8.29 16.57
N GLU A 3 24.02 7.98 17.85
CA GLU A 3 24.23 6.58 18.26
C GLU A 3 23.00 5.76 17.84
N PRO A 4 23.19 4.60 17.19
CA PRO A 4 22.07 3.73 16.87
C PRO A 4 21.38 3.34 18.18
N LEU A 5 20.05 3.47 18.22
CA LEU A 5 19.22 3.02 19.35
C LEU A 5 19.42 1.52 19.56
N HIS A 6 20.40 1.15 20.39
CA HIS A 6 20.64 -0.22 20.80
C HIS A 6 19.42 -0.71 21.57
N GLY A 7 18.56 -1.50 20.89
CA GLY A 7 17.45 -2.20 21.54
C GLY A 7 16.15 -2.30 20.74
N LEU A 8 15.96 -1.53 19.66
CA LEU A 8 14.71 -1.56 18.90
C LEU A 8 14.87 -2.37 17.60
N LYS A 9 14.22 -3.54 17.53
CA LYS A 9 14.15 -4.38 16.33
C LYS A 9 12.75 -4.30 15.74
N PHE A 10 12.63 -3.76 14.53
CA PHE A 10 11.38 -3.80 13.78
C PHE A 10 11.18 -5.19 13.18
N SER A 11 10.08 -5.86 13.55
CA SER A 11 9.61 -7.06 12.85
C SER A 11 8.64 -6.74 11.73
N PHE A 12 8.04 -5.54 11.78
CA PHE A 12 7.05 -5.06 10.84
C PHE A 12 6.98 -3.53 10.89
N LEU A 13 6.95 -2.86 9.74
CA LEU A 13 6.89 -1.41 9.62
C LEU A 13 5.93 -1.01 8.48
N CYS A 14 4.84 -0.33 8.81
CA CYS A 14 3.94 0.22 7.79
C CYS A 14 4.27 1.70 7.52
N LEU A 15 4.61 2.02 6.28
CA LEU A 15 4.80 3.38 5.77
C LEU A 15 3.52 3.79 5.02
N SER A 16 2.72 4.65 5.64
CA SER A 16 1.37 4.99 5.16
C SER A 16 1.30 6.33 4.43
N GLY A 17 0.37 6.43 3.49
CA GLY A 17 0.11 7.63 2.71
C GLY A 17 0.95 7.70 1.45
N VAL A 18 1.22 6.55 0.83
CA VAL A 18 1.83 6.50 -0.49
C VAL A 18 0.88 7.14 -1.51
N ASP A 19 1.45 7.98 -2.37
CA ASP A 19 0.74 8.68 -3.43
C ASP A 19 1.62 8.80 -4.70
N ASP A 20 1.12 9.57 -5.67
CA ASP A 20 1.73 9.78 -6.98
C ASP A 20 3.15 10.38 -6.94
N SER A 21 3.57 10.94 -5.81
CA SER A 21 4.94 11.44 -5.65
C SER A 21 5.97 10.32 -5.43
N VAL A 22 5.52 9.12 -5.07
CA VAL A 22 6.38 7.97 -4.80
C VAL A 22 6.62 7.18 -6.09
N SER A 23 7.88 6.95 -6.45
CA SER A 23 8.22 6.10 -7.60
C SER A 23 7.86 4.63 -7.33
N PRO A 24 7.03 3.98 -8.17
CA PRO A 24 6.74 2.55 -8.02
C PRO A 24 7.98 1.65 -8.06
N ARG A 25 8.97 2.03 -8.89
CA ARG A 25 10.26 1.35 -8.98
C ARG A 25 11.02 1.40 -7.65
N THR A 26 11.12 2.59 -7.06
CA THR A 26 11.83 2.79 -5.78
C THR A 26 11.12 2.06 -4.65
N LEU A 27 9.79 2.11 -4.62
CA LEU A 27 8.96 1.35 -3.67
C LEU A 27 9.26 -0.15 -3.77
N CYS A 28 9.31 -0.69 -4.99
CA CYS A 28 9.67 -2.09 -5.22
C CYS A 28 11.09 -2.40 -4.73
N ASP A 29 12.08 -1.56 -5.03
CA ASP A 29 13.47 -1.76 -4.59
C ASP A 29 13.57 -1.82 -3.06
N ILE A 30 12.95 -0.85 -2.36
CA ILE A 30 12.90 -0.82 -0.88
C ILE A 30 12.23 -2.08 -0.33
N SER A 31 11.15 -2.55 -0.96
CA SER A 31 10.42 -3.73 -0.47
C SER A 31 11.23 -5.03 -0.61
N GLN A 32 12.11 -5.11 -1.61
CA GLN A 32 13.01 -6.26 -1.75
C GLN A 32 14.18 -6.21 -0.76
N GLU A 33 14.66 -5.02 -0.44
CA GLU A 33 15.73 -4.84 0.55
C GLU A 33 15.21 -5.02 1.99
N PHE A 34 14.02 -4.51 2.28
CA PHE A 34 13.42 -4.49 3.61
C PHE A 34 12.07 -5.21 3.61
N SER A 35 12.07 -6.55 3.67
CA SER A 35 10.86 -7.38 3.62
C SER A 35 9.88 -7.18 4.79
N PHE A 36 10.31 -6.52 5.86
CA PHE A 36 9.43 -6.13 6.98
C PHE A 36 8.61 -4.86 6.71
N VAL A 37 8.85 -4.18 5.58
CA VAL A 37 8.11 -2.98 5.18
C VAL A 37 6.78 -3.36 4.52
N GLU A 38 5.76 -2.60 4.85
CA GLU A 38 4.48 -2.57 4.16
C GLU A 38 4.12 -1.14 3.78
N TRP A 39 3.42 -0.99 2.66
CA TRP A 39 2.97 0.30 2.15
C TRP A 39 1.47 0.49 2.37
N GLY A 40 1.13 1.52 3.13
CA GLY A 40 -0.26 1.93 3.38
C GLY A 40 -0.77 2.86 2.28
N VAL A 41 -1.81 2.46 1.56
CA VAL A 41 -2.46 3.26 0.52
C VAL A 41 -3.82 3.74 1.04
N ASN A 42 -4.04 5.06 1.00
CA ASN A 42 -5.30 5.65 1.44
C ASN A 42 -6.35 5.62 0.33
N PHE A 43 -7.53 5.11 0.65
CA PHE A 43 -8.70 5.10 -0.22
C PHE A 43 -9.78 5.99 0.38
N ARG A 44 -10.10 7.05 -0.35
CA ARG A 44 -11.21 7.96 -0.07
C ARG A 44 -11.65 8.62 -1.37
N ALA A 45 -12.87 8.34 -1.80
CA ALA A 45 -13.33 8.63 -3.17
C ALA A 45 -13.14 10.11 -3.54
N GLU A 46 -13.46 11.02 -2.62
CA GLU A 46 -13.38 12.47 -2.88
C GLU A 46 -11.95 12.97 -3.10
N LYS A 47 -10.95 12.30 -2.49
CA LYS A 47 -9.55 12.77 -2.39
C LYS A 47 -8.58 12.07 -3.32
N GLN A 48 -8.96 10.90 -3.83
CA GLN A 48 -8.09 10.01 -4.58
C GLN A 48 -7.48 10.70 -5.83
N GLY A 49 -6.15 10.74 -5.90
CA GLY A 49 -5.40 11.41 -6.98
C GLY A 49 -5.49 12.94 -7.00
N LYS A 50 -6.11 13.57 -5.98
CA LYS A 50 -6.28 15.03 -5.89
C LYS A 50 -5.51 15.65 -4.73
N GLU A 51 -5.40 14.94 -3.61
CA GLU A 51 -4.72 15.40 -2.41
C GLU A 51 -3.45 14.59 -2.14
N PRO A 52 -2.40 15.20 -1.56
CA PRO A 52 -1.26 14.45 -1.05
C PRO A 52 -1.69 13.32 -0.13
N ARG A 53 -0.94 12.21 -0.17
CA ARG A 53 -1.19 10.96 0.54
C ARG A 53 -2.35 10.11 0.01
N TYR A 54 -2.97 10.47 -1.12
CA TYR A 54 -4.03 9.68 -1.76
C TYR A 54 -3.65 9.33 -3.20
N ALA A 55 -3.08 8.14 -3.40
CA ALA A 55 -2.69 7.65 -4.72
C ALA A 55 -3.84 7.64 -5.74
N SER A 56 -3.55 8.07 -6.96
CA SER A 56 -4.47 7.97 -8.09
C SER A 56 -4.60 6.52 -8.57
N LEU A 57 -5.69 6.23 -9.28
CA LEU A 57 -5.86 4.94 -9.94
C LEU A 57 -4.79 4.70 -11.02
N ALA A 58 -4.29 5.77 -11.65
CA ALA A 58 -3.22 5.68 -12.64
C ALA A 58 -1.91 5.21 -11.99
N TRP A 59 -1.57 5.77 -10.82
CA TRP A 59 -0.42 5.34 -10.05
C TRP A 59 -0.53 3.88 -9.59
N LEU A 60 -1.70 3.46 -9.12
CA LEU A 60 -1.95 2.05 -8.73
C LEU A 60 -1.74 1.08 -9.90
N ARG A 61 -2.14 1.46 -11.11
CA ARG A 61 -1.89 0.67 -12.33
C ARG A 61 -0.40 0.58 -12.64
N GLN A 62 0.32 1.71 -12.60
CA GLN A 62 1.78 1.73 -12.82
C GLN A 62 2.52 0.87 -11.79
N LEU A 63 2.08 0.90 -10.53
CA LEU A 63 2.61 0.03 -9.49
C LEU A 63 2.38 -1.44 -9.82
N ARG A 64 1.16 -1.81 -10.20
CA ARG A 64 0.84 -3.19 -10.59
C ARG A 64 1.70 -3.66 -11.76
N GLU A 65 1.82 -2.85 -12.80
CA GLU A 65 2.64 -3.15 -13.98
C GLU A 65 4.12 -3.38 -13.62
N GLU A 66 4.68 -2.54 -12.74
CA GLU A 66 6.07 -2.70 -12.29
C GLU A 66 6.26 -3.97 -11.45
N ILE A 67 5.29 -4.33 -10.60
CA ILE A 67 5.30 -5.58 -9.84
C ILE A 67 5.27 -6.78 -10.78
N ASP A 68 4.33 -6.80 -11.73
CA ASP A 68 4.16 -7.90 -12.67
C ASP A 68 5.42 -8.11 -13.50
N ARG A 69 6.00 -7.02 -14.02
CA ARG A 69 7.26 -7.05 -14.77
C ARG A 69 8.39 -7.68 -13.98
N ARG A 70 8.48 -7.43 -12.66
CA ARG A 70 9.54 -7.99 -11.82
C ARG A 70 9.26 -9.44 -11.42
N GLN A 71 8.00 -9.79 -11.17
CA GLN A 71 7.60 -11.16 -10.85
C GLN A 71 7.88 -12.15 -11.98
N GLN A 72 7.82 -11.71 -13.24
CA GLN A 72 8.20 -12.51 -14.41
C GLN A 72 9.65 -13.03 -14.36
N THR A 73 10.54 -12.40 -13.58
CA THR A 73 11.94 -12.85 -13.41
C THR A 73 12.08 -14.03 -12.44
N GLY A 74 11.03 -14.39 -11.69
CA GLY A 74 11.00 -15.50 -10.73
C GLY A 74 11.77 -15.25 -9.43
N LYS A 75 12.44 -14.10 -9.26
CA LYS A 75 13.25 -13.78 -8.07
C LYS A 75 12.64 -12.69 -7.18
N PHE A 76 11.47 -12.18 -7.54
CA PHE A 76 10.85 -11.04 -6.87
C PHE A 76 9.88 -11.50 -5.79
N ALA A 77 10.17 -11.17 -4.54
CA ALA A 77 9.32 -11.49 -3.41
C ALA A 77 8.03 -10.64 -3.43
N PRO A 78 6.90 -11.14 -2.90
CA PRO A 78 5.68 -10.36 -2.75
C PRO A 78 5.92 -9.07 -1.96
N ILE A 79 5.24 -7.99 -2.34
CA ILE A 79 5.24 -6.73 -1.61
C ILE A 79 4.02 -6.70 -0.69
N HIS A 80 4.20 -6.20 0.53
CA HIS A 80 3.11 -6.04 1.48
C HIS A 80 2.42 -4.69 1.30
N PHE A 81 1.08 -4.71 1.20
CA PHE A 81 0.25 -3.52 1.15
C PHE A 81 -0.88 -3.56 2.18
N ALA A 82 -1.19 -2.39 2.74
CA ALA A 82 -2.38 -2.15 3.55
C ALA A 82 -3.31 -1.12 2.89
N ALA A 83 -4.58 -1.45 2.79
CA ALA A 83 -5.62 -0.56 2.30
C ALA A 83 -6.21 0.22 3.47
N HIS A 84 -6.06 1.54 3.45
CA HIS A 84 -6.57 2.41 4.50
C HIS A 84 -7.86 3.05 4.00
N LEU A 85 -9.00 2.48 4.39
CA LEU A 85 -10.32 2.91 3.96
C LEU A 85 -10.84 3.99 4.90
N GLY A 86 -11.16 5.17 4.35
CA GLY A 86 -11.76 6.28 5.09
C GLY A 86 -13.01 6.82 4.40
N GLY A 87 -13.76 7.66 5.11
CA GLY A 87 -14.99 8.27 4.56
C GLY A 87 -16.03 7.21 4.20
N GLU A 88 -16.68 7.37 3.04
CA GLU A 88 -17.76 6.48 2.58
C GLU A 88 -17.31 5.02 2.50
N TYR A 89 -16.10 4.75 2.01
CA TYR A 89 -15.56 3.39 1.94
C TYR A 89 -15.43 2.70 3.30
N CYS A 90 -15.12 3.45 4.36
CA CYS A 90 -15.11 2.90 5.71
C CYS A 90 -16.54 2.56 6.17
N VAL A 91 -17.48 3.46 5.89
CA VAL A 91 -18.90 3.30 6.25
C VAL A 91 -19.54 2.11 5.52
N ASP A 92 -19.25 1.94 4.24
CA ASP A 92 -19.79 0.84 3.42
C ASP A 92 -19.34 -0.52 3.96
N VAL A 93 -18.05 -0.66 4.30
CA VAL A 93 -17.53 -1.87 4.93
C VAL A 93 -18.18 -2.12 6.29
N MET A 94 -18.37 -1.08 7.12
CA MET A 94 -19.07 -1.22 8.40
C MET A 94 -20.55 -1.61 8.25
N LYS A 95 -21.17 -1.30 7.11
CA LYS A 95 -22.54 -1.73 6.75
C LYS A 95 -22.59 -3.13 6.14
N GLY A 96 -21.43 -3.78 5.94
CA GLY A 96 -21.32 -5.12 5.38
C GLY A 96 -21.09 -5.17 3.87
N ASP A 97 -20.93 -4.03 3.19
CA ASP A 97 -20.51 -4.02 1.80
C ASP A 97 -18.99 -4.18 1.70
N THR A 98 -18.54 -5.37 1.34
CA THR A 98 -17.12 -5.71 1.20
C THR A 98 -16.65 -5.70 -0.26
N SER A 99 -17.42 -5.12 -1.19
CA SER A 99 -17.12 -5.19 -2.62
C SER A 99 -15.76 -4.57 -2.95
N LEU A 100 -15.47 -3.38 -2.41
CA LEU A 100 -14.16 -2.74 -2.58
C LEU A 100 -13.02 -3.57 -1.96
N VAL A 101 -13.23 -4.12 -0.75
CA VAL A 101 -12.23 -4.96 -0.07
C VAL A 101 -11.88 -6.19 -0.92
N ARG A 102 -12.89 -6.82 -1.53
CA ARG A 102 -12.69 -7.95 -2.44
C ARG A 102 -11.85 -7.55 -3.65
N THR A 103 -12.18 -6.45 -4.32
CA THR A 103 -11.39 -5.92 -5.44
C THR A 103 -9.94 -5.64 -5.04
N LEU A 104 -9.72 -5.01 -3.89
CA LEU A 104 -8.36 -4.72 -3.41
C LEU A 104 -7.55 -5.97 -3.12
N TRP A 105 -8.19 -7.03 -2.63
CA TRP A 105 -7.54 -8.32 -2.41
C TRP A 105 -7.27 -9.07 -3.72
N GLU A 106 -8.29 -9.25 -4.57
CA GLU A 106 -8.21 -10.06 -5.79
C GLU A 106 -7.32 -9.42 -6.87
N ASP A 107 -7.46 -8.12 -7.11
CA ASP A 107 -6.79 -7.45 -8.23
C ASP A 107 -5.43 -6.86 -7.84
N TYR A 108 -5.33 -6.38 -6.60
CA TYR A 108 -4.17 -5.61 -6.14
C TYR A 108 -3.36 -6.31 -5.04
N GLY A 109 -3.84 -7.43 -4.49
CA GLY A 109 -3.11 -8.21 -3.49
C GLY A 109 -2.97 -7.54 -2.13
N PHE A 110 -3.86 -6.60 -1.77
CA PHE A 110 -3.87 -6.02 -0.42
C PHE A 110 -4.26 -7.08 0.60
N LEU A 111 -3.38 -7.33 1.57
CA LEU A 111 -3.58 -8.38 2.59
C LEU A 111 -4.13 -7.82 3.90
N ARG A 112 -3.98 -6.51 4.13
CA ARG A 112 -4.51 -5.85 5.32
C ARG A 112 -5.41 -4.69 4.95
N VAL A 113 -6.50 -4.54 5.71
CA VAL A 113 -7.43 -3.42 5.61
C VAL A 113 -7.44 -2.70 6.97
N GLN A 114 -7.22 -1.40 6.95
CA GLN A 114 -7.40 -0.51 8.09
C GLN A 114 -8.65 0.33 7.83
N LEU A 115 -9.59 0.30 8.76
CA LEU A 115 -10.77 1.17 8.75
C LEU A 115 -10.49 2.42 9.56
N SER A 116 -10.71 3.58 8.97
CA SER A 116 -10.54 4.90 9.62
C SER A 116 -11.87 5.65 9.56
N PRO A 117 -12.79 5.38 10.52
CA PRO A 117 -14.11 5.98 10.57
C PRO A 117 -14.11 7.47 10.87
#